data_AF-A0A8C2UF56-F1
#
_entry.id   AF-A0A8C2UF56-F1
#
_cell.length_a   1.000
_cell.length_b   1.000
_cell.length_c   1.000
_cell.angle_alpha   90.00
_cell.angle_beta   90.00
_cell.angle_gamma   90.00
#
_symmetry.space_group_name_H-M   'P 1'
#
loop_
_entity.id
_entity.type
_entity.pdbx_description
1 polymer ?
#
loop_
_entity_poly.entity_id
_entity_poly.type
_entity_poly.pdbx_seq_one_letter_code
_entity_poly.pdbx_strand_id
1 'polypeptide(L)'
;MRNALCGQMYKPIDYRHLCELTAAEKMATKKIQFKIKKMEQISKINKEQMLLKQHCQVWWREYKRLSENREKAEAEIQTFLDEGSHKNDFFFDMWNMEHRLSQERDAYQTDTVAPIWQLRENLKFWLSEMQHYITEDSSLKNKYDLAEKLQQIESVKNQGKTILELLNLESLALERELQDYEIEAIVHGFEEKNGLFHDVPSALLSLEYPCPDLKNFVINEYRKLANEYWSKLQEIDEQLSVVYRDMDWNEEDQWIFQTVVDQYPGDLQQRRTLYLDMLQRCLPHKSRHELVTHEKAWGRYNFFKNQHRVLIFNWTQARKAFFLKAVMAVAEASAAQEAEAASTSNRRKQQEICAELKDKVLQWRAQQEAAAELEAAVAARRKEKEDEKERLQKEQEKIHRAQEKEKVKKYLAEKQLKWQEQEEKELQHLEELRKLMAKQAIKDRERVKFREALLEKRILERKEEALREARAAQEKEKCLEALRQKVSIVAKPDPARMVADTAASKARMGIGTTGEFVLQKPLFQLQTYSEEQIISDPRLRVEAALREAGLHKTLYAKEILPKIPPPKLPRRDMESTVFKM
;
A
#
# COMPACT_ATOMS: atom_id res chain seq x y z
N MET A 1 76.36 113.43 42.16
CA MET A 1 75.65 113.00 43.38
C MET A 1 74.20 112.69 43.05
N ARG A 2 73.63 111.69 43.75
CA ARG A 2 72.21 111.29 43.84
C ARG A 2 71.68 110.28 42.81
N ASN A 3 72.04 109.03 43.05
CA ASN A 3 71.17 107.87 43.33
C ASN A 3 69.78 107.86 42.68
N ALA A 4 69.64 107.05 41.63
CA ALA A 4 68.39 106.40 41.27
C ALA A 4 68.28 105.09 42.09
N LEU A 5 67.39 105.08 43.09
CA LEU A 5 67.01 103.87 43.84
C LEU A 5 65.80 103.25 43.13
N CYS A 6 66.06 102.32 42.23
CA CYS A 6 65.05 101.44 41.64
C CYS A 6 64.75 100.28 42.61
N GLY A 7 63.48 99.93 42.75
CA GLY A 7 62.90 99.23 43.90
C GLY A 7 63.40 97.81 44.21
N GLN A 8 63.43 97.52 45.52
CA GLN A 8 63.51 96.18 46.08
C GLN A 8 62.12 95.53 46.06
N MET A 9 61.83 94.68 45.06
CA MET A 9 60.57 93.92 44.99
C MET A 9 60.74 92.39 45.01
N TYR A 10 61.92 91.87 45.35
CA TYR A 10 62.12 90.43 45.49
C TYR A 10 63.01 90.12 46.70
N LYS A 11 62.47 89.33 47.64
CA LYS A 11 63.26 88.73 48.72
C LYS A 11 64.32 87.81 48.09
N PRO A 12 65.56 87.78 48.59
CA PRO A 12 66.58 86.87 48.07
C PRO A 12 66.10 85.43 48.19
N ILE A 13 66.04 84.72 47.07
CA ILE A 13 65.67 83.31 47.02
C ILE A 13 66.84 82.52 47.61
N ASP A 14 66.58 81.81 48.70
CA ASP A 14 67.57 80.94 49.32
C ASP A 14 67.74 79.67 48.48
N TYR A 15 68.70 79.71 47.56
CA TYR A 15 69.05 78.59 46.69
C TYR A 15 69.52 77.34 47.46
N ARG A 16 70.08 77.50 48.68
CA ARG A 16 70.42 76.33 49.51
C ARG A 16 69.15 75.67 50.01
N HIS A 17 68.20 76.45 50.51
CA HIS A 17 66.90 75.93 50.94
C HIS A 17 66.13 75.24 49.79
N LEU A 18 66.16 75.79 48.57
CA LEU A 18 65.55 75.15 47.39
C LEU A 18 66.26 73.83 47.01
N CYS A 19 67.59 73.78 47.07
CA CYS A 19 68.36 72.56 46.85
C CYS A 19 68.06 71.48 47.91
N GLU A 20 67.90 71.88 49.17
CA GLU A 20 67.50 70.99 50.25
C GLU A 20 66.07 70.45 50.05
N LEU A 21 65.12 71.31 49.66
CA LEU A 21 63.75 70.90 49.33
C LEU A 21 63.71 69.95 48.14
N THR A 22 64.45 70.22 47.06
CA THR A 22 64.50 69.32 45.89
C THR A 22 65.21 68.01 46.20
N ALA A 23 66.23 68.00 47.06
CA ALA A 23 66.85 66.77 47.55
C ALA A 23 65.90 65.97 48.44
N ALA A 24 65.14 66.63 49.32
CA ALA A 24 64.12 66.01 50.15
C ALA A 24 63.00 65.40 49.29
N GLU A 25 62.50 66.12 48.29
CA GLU A 25 61.53 65.63 47.31
C GLU A 25 62.06 64.43 46.53
N LYS A 26 63.30 64.48 46.00
CA LYS A 26 63.92 63.34 45.31
C LYS A 26 64.03 62.11 46.22
N MET A 27 64.35 62.29 47.49
CA MET A 27 64.37 61.19 48.48
C MET A 27 62.95 60.67 48.76
N ALA A 28 61.94 61.54 48.82
CA ALA A 28 60.54 61.15 48.94
C ALA A 28 60.06 60.37 47.70
N THR A 29 60.40 60.81 46.49
CA THR A 29 60.06 60.10 45.23
C THR A 29 60.73 58.73 45.18
N LYS A 30 62.01 58.61 45.58
CA LYS A 30 62.70 57.30 45.69
C LYS A 30 62.02 56.37 46.69
N LYS A 31 61.56 56.89 47.84
CA LYS A 31 60.79 56.12 48.83
C LYS A 31 59.45 55.65 48.25
N ILE A 32 58.75 56.50 47.48
CA ILE A 32 57.50 56.13 46.79
C ILE A 32 57.76 55.06 45.74
N GLN A 33 58.78 55.21 44.88
CA GLN A 33 59.17 54.20 43.89
C GLN A 33 59.53 52.85 44.53
N PHE A 34 60.25 52.87 45.65
CA PHE A 34 60.55 51.65 46.41
C PHE A 34 59.29 50.97 46.94
N LYS A 35 58.34 51.75 47.48
CA LYS A 35 57.03 51.23 47.92
C LYS A 35 56.24 50.64 46.75
N ILE A 36 56.23 51.30 45.58
CA ILE A 36 55.57 50.78 44.37
C ILE A 36 56.18 49.44 43.96
N LYS A 37 57.51 49.34 43.84
CA LYS A 37 58.20 48.07 43.51
C LYS A 37 57.88 46.96 44.51
N LYS A 38 57.84 47.29 45.82
CA LYS A 38 57.47 46.32 46.86
C LYS A 38 56.01 45.87 46.74
N MET A 39 55.09 46.80 46.47
CA MET A 39 53.67 46.47 46.22
C MET A 39 53.48 45.61 44.97
N GLU A 40 54.23 45.88 43.89
CA GLU A 40 54.22 45.06 42.67
C GLU A 40 54.73 43.63 42.95
N GLN A 41 55.82 43.49 43.72
CA GLN A 41 56.31 42.17 44.13
C GLN A 41 55.29 41.40 44.98
N ILE A 42 54.67 42.06 45.97
CA ILE A 42 53.61 41.44 46.78
C ILE A 42 52.42 41.06 45.92
N SER A 43 52.02 41.90 44.96
CA SER A 43 50.93 41.60 44.02
C SER A 43 51.26 40.38 43.14
N LYS A 44 52.51 40.26 42.64
CA LYS A 44 52.96 39.09 41.87
C LYS A 44 52.92 37.81 42.71
N ILE A 45 53.47 37.84 43.93
CA ILE A 45 53.48 36.69 44.85
C ILE A 45 52.05 36.28 45.19
N ASN A 46 51.16 37.23 45.49
CA ASN A 46 49.76 36.93 45.81
C ASN A 46 49.03 36.29 44.61
N LYS A 47 49.26 36.77 43.39
CA LYS A 47 48.71 36.17 42.17
C LYS A 47 49.20 34.74 41.97
N GLU A 48 50.49 34.49 42.18
CA GLU A 48 51.06 33.14 42.08
C GLU A 48 50.51 32.20 43.16
N GLN A 49 50.39 32.66 44.41
CA GLN A 49 49.78 31.88 45.48
C GLN A 49 48.30 31.56 45.19
N MET A 50 47.54 32.48 44.59
CA MET A 50 46.17 32.20 44.17
C MET A 50 46.10 31.15 43.06
N LEU A 51 46.97 31.22 42.06
CA LEU A 51 47.07 30.22 40.98
C LEU A 51 47.44 28.85 41.53
N LEU A 52 48.46 28.75 42.39
CA LEU A 52 48.85 27.48 43.03
C LEU A 52 47.70 26.88 43.85
N LYS A 53 46.96 27.70 44.59
CA LYS A 53 45.76 27.21 45.31
C LYS A 53 44.71 26.64 44.36
N GLN A 54 44.50 27.26 43.20
CA GLN A 54 43.57 26.73 42.18
C GLN A 54 44.07 25.40 41.61
N HIS A 55 45.36 25.29 41.27
CA HIS A 55 45.96 24.04 40.79
C HIS A 55 45.87 22.91 41.82
N CYS A 56 46.20 23.20 43.09
CA CYS A 56 46.05 22.22 44.18
C CYS A 56 44.59 21.73 44.32
N GLN A 57 43.60 22.61 44.15
CA GLN A 57 42.20 22.21 44.18
C GLN A 57 41.83 21.28 43.02
N VAL A 58 42.34 21.55 41.82
CA VAL A 58 42.15 20.67 40.66
C VAL A 58 42.76 19.31 40.92
N TRP A 59 44.02 19.25 41.37
CA TRP A 59 44.70 18.00 41.68
C TRP A 59 44.03 17.21 42.79
N TRP A 60 43.52 17.86 43.83
CA TRP A 60 42.77 17.17 44.89
C TRP A 60 41.48 16.52 44.36
N ARG A 61 40.75 17.21 43.47
CA ARG A 61 39.55 16.64 42.83
C ARG A 61 39.91 15.48 41.92
N GLU A 62 40.97 15.63 41.15
CA GLU A 62 41.44 14.62 40.22
C GLU A 62 41.95 13.38 40.94
N TYR A 63 42.74 13.54 42.00
CA TYR A 63 43.18 12.46 42.86
C TYR A 63 41.99 11.67 43.41
N LYS A 64 40.96 12.38 43.91
CA LYS A 64 39.74 11.74 44.40
C LYS A 64 39.04 10.94 43.28
N ARG A 65 38.87 11.53 42.10
CA ARG A 65 38.28 10.86 40.92
C ARG A 65 39.07 9.61 40.53
N LEU A 66 40.39 9.70 40.46
CA LEU A 66 41.25 8.58 40.09
C LEU A 66 41.25 7.48 41.15
N SER A 67 41.23 7.84 42.44
CA SER A 67 41.09 6.88 43.53
C SER A 67 39.76 6.12 43.45
N GLU A 68 38.65 6.83 43.25
CA GLU A 68 37.32 6.21 43.09
C GLU A 68 37.26 5.32 41.83
N ASN A 69 37.82 5.78 40.71
CA ASN A 69 37.88 4.99 39.48
C ASN A 69 38.77 3.75 39.65
N ARG A 70 39.88 3.86 40.38
CA ARG A 70 40.77 2.75 40.69
C ARG A 70 40.04 1.71 41.55
N GLU A 71 39.42 2.14 42.65
CA GLU A 71 38.64 1.25 43.52
C GLU A 71 37.53 0.55 42.74
N LYS A 72 36.85 1.27 41.84
CA LYS A 72 35.82 0.69 40.97
C LYS A 72 36.39 -0.34 39.99
N ALA A 73 37.50 -0.02 39.33
CA ALA A 73 38.14 -0.93 38.38
C ALA A 73 38.71 -2.17 39.09
N GLU A 74 39.32 -2.01 40.26
CA GLU A 74 39.79 -3.12 41.10
C GLU A 74 38.61 -4.01 41.53
N ALA A 75 37.47 -3.42 41.92
CA ALA A 75 36.26 -4.18 42.22
C ALA A 75 35.69 -4.91 40.98
N GLU A 76 35.64 -4.27 39.82
CA GLU A 76 35.20 -4.90 38.57
C GLU A 76 36.10 -6.07 38.17
N ILE A 77 37.43 -5.90 38.26
CA ILE A 77 38.40 -6.97 38.03
C ILE A 77 38.19 -8.11 39.03
N GLN A 78 38.04 -7.80 40.32
CA GLN A 78 37.80 -8.83 41.33
C GLN A 78 36.51 -9.60 41.06
N THR A 79 35.41 -8.91 40.71
CA THR A 79 34.16 -9.59 40.35
C THR A 79 34.32 -10.49 39.13
N PHE A 80 35.08 -10.04 38.11
CA PHE A 80 35.34 -10.84 36.93
C PHE A 80 36.19 -12.07 37.24
N LEU A 81 37.21 -11.94 38.09
CA LEU A 81 38.04 -13.05 38.54
C LEU A 81 37.22 -14.04 39.38
N ASP A 82 36.39 -13.56 40.30
CA ASP A 82 35.52 -14.40 41.13
C ASP A 82 34.49 -15.17 40.26
N GLU A 83 33.83 -14.51 39.30
CA GLU A 83 32.87 -15.13 38.38
C GLU A 83 33.53 -16.11 37.38
N GLY A 84 34.75 -15.79 36.93
CA GLY A 84 35.54 -16.57 35.98
C GLY A 84 36.21 -17.80 36.60
N SER A 85 36.56 -17.73 37.89
CA SER A 85 37.22 -18.80 38.65
C SER A 85 36.42 -20.11 38.69
N HIS A 86 35.09 -20.03 38.57
CA HIS A 86 34.20 -21.19 38.57
C HIS A 86 34.05 -21.87 37.20
N LYS A 87 34.54 -21.27 36.12
CA LYS A 87 34.28 -21.73 34.74
C LYS A 87 35.52 -22.07 33.92
N ASN A 88 36.68 -21.45 34.18
CA ASN A 88 37.90 -21.64 33.39
C ASN A 88 39.13 -21.90 34.26
N ASP A 89 39.83 -23.00 34.01
CA ASP A 89 41.07 -23.42 34.72
C ASP A 89 42.20 -22.36 34.65
N PHE A 90 42.22 -21.54 33.60
CA PHE A 90 43.19 -20.45 33.43
C PHE A 90 43.18 -19.41 34.56
N PHE A 91 42.00 -19.08 35.12
CA PHE A 91 41.91 -18.12 36.22
C PHE A 91 42.46 -18.69 37.53
N PHE A 92 42.39 -20.01 37.71
CA PHE A 92 42.98 -20.67 38.86
C PHE A 92 44.52 -20.62 38.80
N ASP A 93 45.10 -20.85 37.62
CA ASP A 93 46.54 -20.69 37.40
C ASP A 93 47.00 -19.25 37.65
N MET A 94 46.22 -18.26 37.21
CA MET A 94 46.50 -16.84 37.45
C MET A 94 46.48 -16.51 38.96
N TRP A 95 45.51 -17.02 39.71
CA TRP A 95 45.43 -16.83 41.16
C TRP A 95 46.62 -17.48 41.90
N ASN A 96 47.02 -18.67 41.45
CA ASN A 96 48.21 -19.34 41.99
C ASN A 96 49.49 -18.55 41.70
N MET A 97 49.59 -17.93 40.51
CA MET A 97 50.71 -17.04 40.17
C MET A 97 50.68 -15.77 41.02
N GLU A 98 49.54 -15.12 41.21
CA GLU A 98 49.39 -13.93 42.05
C GLU A 98 49.79 -14.21 43.50
N HIS A 99 49.29 -15.32 44.05
CA HIS A 99 49.64 -15.73 45.41
C HIS A 99 51.14 -16.02 45.52
N ARG A 100 51.74 -16.72 44.54
CA ARG A 100 53.18 -16.99 44.52
C ARG A 100 54.00 -15.70 44.44
N LEU A 101 53.63 -14.77 43.56
CA LEU A 101 54.29 -13.47 43.42
C LEU A 101 54.15 -12.61 44.68
N SER A 102 53.00 -12.69 45.37
CA SER A 102 52.79 -12.01 46.65
C SER A 102 53.69 -12.58 47.74
N GLN A 103 53.80 -13.90 47.83
CA GLN A 103 54.72 -14.57 48.74
C GLN A 103 56.19 -14.25 48.44
N GLU A 104 56.58 -14.26 47.17
CA GLU A 104 57.93 -13.88 46.72
C GLU A 104 58.21 -12.41 47.06
N ARG A 105 57.24 -11.52 46.89
CA ARG A 105 57.34 -10.10 47.26
C ARG A 105 57.50 -9.93 48.77
N ASP A 106 56.71 -10.63 49.57
CA ASP A 106 56.78 -10.54 51.04
C ASP A 106 58.11 -11.10 51.57
N ALA A 107 58.58 -12.21 50.99
CA ALA A 107 59.90 -12.78 51.28
C ALA A 107 61.01 -11.79 50.90
N TYR A 108 60.96 -11.24 49.68
CA TYR A 108 61.92 -10.25 49.21
C TYR A 108 61.92 -8.98 50.06
N GLN A 109 60.75 -8.47 50.42
CA GLN A 109 60.62 -7.32 51.31
C GLN A 109 61.21 -7.65 52.68
N THR A 110 60.97 -8.83 53.21
CA THR A 110 61.56 -9.27 54.48
C THR A 110 63.09 -9.32 54.38
N ASP A 111 63.62 -9.94 53.33
CA ASP A 111 65.07 -10.13 53.14
C ASP A 111 65.82 -8.83 52.84
N THR A 112 65.18 -7.85 52.19
CA THR A 112 65.82 -6.57 51.83
C THR A 112 65.60 -5.47 52.87
N VAL A 113 64.39 -5.39 53.44
CA VAL A 113 63.97 -4.29 54.32
C VAL A 113 64.31 -4.62 55.78
N ALA A 114 64.16 -5.86 56.24
CA ALA A 114 64.45 -6.22 57.63
C ALA A 114 65.92 -5.97 58.03
N PRO A 115 66.95 -6.25 57.21
CA PRO A 115 68.34 -5.91 57.55
C PRO A 115 68.57 -4.39 57.69
N ILE A 116 67.88 -3.56 56.90
CA ILE A 116 67.97 -2.09 56.99
C ILE A 116 67.29 -1.59 58.27
N TRP A 117 66.13 -2.15 58.64
CA TRP A 117 65.47 -1.82 59.89
C TRP A 117 66.25 -2.30 61.11
N GLN A 118 66.80 -3.51 61.06
CA GLN A 118 67.70 -4.03 62.10
C GLN A 118 68.94 -3.15 62.22
N LEU A 119 69.54 -2.72 61.11
CA LEU A 119 70.65 -1.77 61.14
C LEU A 119 70.23 -0.43 61.77
N ARG A 120 69.04 0.09 61.45
CA ARG A 120 68.51 1.32 62.05
C ARG A 120 68.33 1.19 63.57
N GLU A 121 67.76 0.10 64.05
CA GLU A 121 67.58 -0.13 65.49
C GLU A 121 68.91 -0.40 66.19
N ASN A 122 69.81 -1.17 65.56
CA ASN A 122 71.17 -1.39 66.04
C ASN A 122 71.94 -0.06 66.14
N LEU A 123 71.82 0.82 65.14
CA LEU A 123 72.43 2.15 65.17
C LEU A 123 71.89 3.00 66.33
N LYS A 124 70.57 2.98 66.58
CA LYS A 124 69.99 3.68 67.74
C LYS A 124 70.50 3.10 69.06
N PHE A 125 70.57 1.78 69.17
CA PHE A 125 71.10 1.09 70.34
C PHE A 125 72.58 1.44 70.57
N TRP A 126 73.42 1.34 69.54
CA TRP A 126 74.83 1.71 69.60
C TRP A 126 75.04 3.18 69.95
N LEU A 127 74.20 4.10 69.44
CA LEU A 127 74.24 5.51 69.82
C LEU A 127 73.90 5.73 71.30
N SER A 128 72.92 4.99 71.85
CA SER A 128 72.58 5.05 73.27
C SER A 128 73.64 4.40 74.18
N GLU A 129 74.26 3.32 73.72
CA GLU A 129 75.35 2.61 74.40
C GLU A 129 76.62 3.46 74.44
N MET A 130 76.98 4.11 73.32
CA MET A 130 78.09 5.06 73.25
C MET A 130 77.89 6.28 74.15
N GLN A 131 76.65 6.76 74.32
CA GLN A 131 76.32 7.83 75.27
C GLN A 131 76.54 7.40 76.73
N HIS A 132 76.32 6.13 77.08
CA HIS A 132 76.62 5.59 78.41
C HIS A 132 78.12 5.44 78.67
N TYR A 133 78.90 4.93 77.70
CA TYR A 133 80.35 4.72 77.83
C TYR A 133 81.19 6.00 77.88
N ILE A 134 80.68 7.15 77.42
CA ILE A 134 81.35 8.45 77.62
C ILE A 134 81.44 8.80 79.13
N THR A 135 80.70 8.10 79.99
CA THR A 135 80.68 8.30 81.45
C THR A 135 81.63 7.38 82.21
N GLU A 136 82.08 6.26 81.62
CA GLU A 136 82.96 5.26 82.26
C GLU A 136 84.20 4.96 81.40
N ASP A 137 85.37 5.28 81.95
CA ASP A 137 86.66 5.34 81.25
C ASP A 137 87.20 3.92 80.94
N SER A 138 86.91 3.39 79.75
CA SER A 138 87.57 2.16 79.23
C SER A 138 87.82 2.24 77.72
N SER A 139 89.09 2.39 77.30
CA SER A 139 89.45 2.90 75.97
C SER A 139 89.97 1.87 74.95
N LEU A 140 90.18 0.60 75.34
CA LEU A 140 90.80 -0.43 74.48
C LEU A 140 89.82 -1.47 73.92
N LYS A 141 88.76 -1.85 74.66
CA LYS A 141 87.68 -2.71 74.14
C LYS A 141 86.84 -2.01 73.06
N ASN A 142 86.74 -0.68 73.15
CA ASN A 142 85.87 0.15 72.30
C ASN A 142 86.36 0.28 70.85
N LYS A 143 87.66 0.14 70.56
CA LYS A 143 88.18 0.30 69.19
C LYS A 143 87.89 -0.90 68.29
N TYR A 144 87.94 -2.11 68.85
CA TYR A 144 87.62 -3.35 68.11
C TYR A 144 86.11 -3.47 67.87
N ASP A 145 85.28 -3.14 68.87
CA ASP A 145 83.82 -3.10 68.77
C ASP A 145 83.32 -2.07 67.73
N LEU A 146 83.96 -0.89 67.64
CA LEU A 146 83.59 0.11 66.63
C LEU A 146 83.94 -0.31 65.19
N ALA A 147 85.04 -1.03 65.00
CA ALA A 147 85.47 -1.52 63.70
C ALA A 147 84.52 -2.62 63.17
N GLU A 148 84.08 -3.53 64.05
CA GLU A 148 83.08 -4.55 63.72
C GLU A 148 81.71 -3.93 63.40
N LYS A 149 81.27 -2.93 64.18
CA LYS A 149 80.04 -2.17 63.92
C LYS A 149 80.08 -1.42 62.57
N LEU A 150 81.21 -0.79 62.23
CA LEU A 150 81.40 -0.14 60.92
C LEU A 150 81.40 -1.14 59.77
N GLN A 151 82.04 -2.30 59.96
CA GLN A 151 82.04 -3.38 58.97
C GLN A 151 80.62 -3.90 58.71
N GLN A 152 79.77 -3.98 59.74
CA GLN A 152 78.36 -4.36 59.59
C GLN A 152 77.56 -3.32 58.79
N ILE A 153 77.78 -2.02 59.01
CA ILE A 153 77.15 -0.93 58.24
C ILE A 153 77.58 -0.97 56.77
N GLU A 154 78.88 -1.12 56.51
CA GLU A 154 79.45 -1.21 55.16
C GLU A 154 78.89 -2.44 54.43
N SER A 155 78.77 -3.58 55.12
CA SER A 155 78.19 -4.82 54.58
C SER A 155 76.74 -4.62 54.13
N VAL A 156 75.87 -4.07 54.99
CA VAL A 156 74.45 -3.82 54.64
C VAL A 156 74.32 -2.79 53.52
N LYS A 157 75.17 -1.76 53.50
CA LYS A 157 75.21 -0.75 52.42
C LYS A 157 75.62 -1.37 51.09
N ASN A 158 76.63 -2.23 51.09
CA ASN A 158 77.08 -2.95 49.90
C ASN A 158 76.02 -3.93 49.41
N GLN A 159 75.37 -4.67 50.32
CA GLN A 159 74.23 -5.54 49.99
C GLN A 159 73.09 -4.75 49.33
N GLY A 160 72.68 -3.62 49.93
CA GLY A 160 71.64 -2.76 49.36
C GLY A 160 72.01 -2.21 47.97
N LYS A 161 73.28 -1.88 47.74
CA LYS A 161 73.76 -1.43 46.43
C LYS A 161 73.71 -2.54 45.39
N THR A 162 74.20 -3.75 45.72
CA THR A 162 74.16 -4.91 44.83
C THR A 162 72.72 -5.29 44.45
N ILE A 163 71.81 -5.27 45.42
CA ILE A 163 70.40 -5.57 45.21
C ILE A 163 69.76 -4.53 44.28
N LEU A 164 70.07 -3.24 44.46
CA LEU A 164 69.55 -2.18 43.60
C LEU A 164 70.11 -2.25 42.17
N GLU A 165 71.38 -2.64 42.00
CA GLU A 165 71.98 -2.91 40.69
C GLU A 165 71.31 -4.12 40.01
N LEU A 166 71.05 -5.21 40.73
CA LEU A 166 70.34 -6.39 40.23
C LEU A 166 68.90 -6.02 39.79
N LEU A 167 68.16 -5.32 40.64
CA LEU A 167 66.79 -4.87 40.34
C LEU A 167 66.73 -3.98 39.10
N ASN A 168 67.69 -3.08 38.92
CA ASN A 168 67.74 -2.24 37.72
C ASN A 168 67.96 -3.08 36.45
N LEU A 169 68.81 -4.11 36.53
CA LEU A 169 69.04 -5.03 35.39
C LEU A 169 67.78 -5.86 35.08
N GLU A 170 67.09 -6.36 36.12
CA GLU A 170 65.83 -7.08 35.98
C GLU A 170 64.73 -6.19 35.40
N SER A 171 64.60 -4.94 35.87
CA SER A 171 63.66 -3.94 35.33
C SER A 171 63.91 -3.72 33.84
N LEU A 172 65.16 -3.51 33.44
CA LEU A 172 65.54 -3.33 32.03
C LEU A 172 65.34 -4.58 31.17
N ALA A 173 65.40 -5.78 31.76
CA ALA A 173 65.10 -7.02 31.06
C ALA A 173 63.58 -7.16 30.85
N LEU A 174 62.79 -6.93 31.90
CA LEU A 174 61.33 -6.97 31.84
C LEU A 174 60.76 -5.89 30.91
N GLU A 175 61.31 -4.67 30.93
CA GLU A 175 60.92 -3.61 29.99
C GLU A 175 61.15 -4.02 28.54
N ARG A 176 62.23 -4.75 28.24
CA ARG A 176 62.50 -5.29 26.91
C ARG A 176 61.52 -6.39 26.52
N GLU A 177 61.26 -7.34 27.43
CA GLU A 177 60.25 -8.39 27.19
C GLU A 177 58.86 -7.80 26.95
N LEU A 178 58.46 -6.79 27.74
CA LEU A 178 57.18 -6.09 27.57
C LEU A 178 57.09 -5.34 26.24
N GLN A 179 58.18 -4.72 25.79
CA GLN A 179 58.23 -4.08 24.47
C GLN A 179 58.05 -5.10 23.33
N ASP A 180 58.66 -6.28 23.44
CA ASP A 180 58.50 -7.34 22.45
C ASP A 180 57.03 -7.82 22.39
N TYR A 181 56.36 -8.00 23.54
CA TYR A 181 54.93 -8.32 23.60
C TYR A 181 54.02 -7.20 23.11
N GLU A 182 54.36 -5.94 23.34
CA GLU A 182 53.59 -4.79 22.85
C GLU A 182 53.61 -4.75 21.30
N ILE A 183 54.76 -5.03 20.69
CA ILE A 183 54.88 -5.16 19.23
C ILE A 183 54.02 -6.31 18.72
N GLU A 184 54.06 -7.49 19.36
CA GLU A 184 53.22 -8.63 19.00
C GLU A 184 51.71 -8.28 19.11
N ALA A 185 51.28 -7.65 20.21
CA ALA A 185 49.89 -7.28 20.43
C ALA A 185 49.39 -6.22 19.42
N ILE A 186 50.22 -5.23 19.07
CA ILE A 186 49.89 -4.20 18.07
C ILE A 186 49.74 -4.83 16.67
N VAL A 187 50.64 -5.75 16.29
CA VAL A 187 50.59 -6.46 15.00
C VAL A 187 49.29 -7.28 14.89
N HIS A 188 48.93 -8.03 15.94
CA HIS A 188 47.70 -8.82 15.95
C HIS A 188 46.43 -7.94 15.92
N GLY A 189 46.43 -6.80 16.62
CA GLY A 189 45.30 -5.87 16.63
C GLY A 189 45.10 -5.07 15.33
N PHE A 190 46.12 -4.96 14.48
CA PHE A 190 46.04 -4.32 13.15
C PHE A 190 45.55 -5.30 12.07
N GLU A 191 45.94 -6.57 12.14
CA GLU A 191 45.49 -7.62 11.22
C GLU A 191 43.98 -7.89 11.35
N GLU A 192 43.43 -7.91 12.56
CA GLU A 192 41.98 -8.04 12.78
C GLU A 192 41.19 -6.85 12.24
N LYS A 193 41.74 -5.63 12.27
CA LYS A 193 41.04 -4.42 11.80
C LYS A 193 40.96 -4.31 10.28
N ASN A 194 41.99 -4.76 9.56
CA ASN A 194 42.08 -4.58 8.12
C ASN A 194 41.43 -5.73 7.32
N GLY A 195 41.55 -6.98 7.79
CA GLY A 195 40.95 -8.14 7.10
C GLY A 195 39.42 -8.20 7.21
N LEU A 196 38.89 -7.98 8.41
CA LEU A 196 37.47 -8.20 8.73
C LEU A 196 36.49 -7.17 8.13
N PHE A 197 36.98 -6.10 7.50
CA PHE A 197 36.13 -5.05 6.95
C PHE A 197 35.47 -5.47 5.63
N HIS A 198 36.24 -6.14 4.76
CA HIS A 198 35.78 -6.58 3.43
C HIS A 198 35.28 -8.02 3.42
N ASP A 199 35.66 -8.79 4.44
CA ASP A 199 35.23 -10.17 4.57
C ASP A 199 33.72 -10.23 4.76
N VAL A 200 33.08 -11.00 3.89
CA VAL A 200 31.65 -11.27 3.97
C VAL A 200 31.42 -12.15 5.19
N PRO A 201 30.53 -11.74 6.12
CA PRO A 201 30.21 -12.54 7.29
C PRO A 201 29.89 -13.98 6.89
N SER A 202 30.54 -14.96 7.54
CA SER A 202 30.28 -16.38 7.32
C SER A 202 28.79 -16.73 7.44
N ALA A 203 28.09 -16.06 8.36
CA ALA A 203 26.64 -16.16 8.52
C ALA A 203 25.83 -15.79 7.26
N LEU A 204 26.29 -14.86 6.41
CA LEU A 204 25.64 -14.54 5.13
C LEU A 204 25.94 -15.59 4.06
N LEU A 205 27.13 -16.20 4.10
CA LEU A 205 27.54 -17.22 3.14
C LEU A 205 26.81 -18.55 3.37
N SER A 206 26.55 -18.88 4.63
CA SER A 206 25.86 -20.09 5.08
C SER A 206 24.34 -20.02 5.03
N LEU A 207 23.77 -18.85 4.72
CA LEU A 207 22.31 -18.68 4.62
C LEU A 207 21.77 -19.49 3.42
N GLU A 208 20.59 -20.10 3.58
CA GLU A 208 19.93 -20.85 2.51
C GLU A 208 19.21 -19.88 1.57
N TYR A 209 19.70 -19.75 0.34
CA TYR A 209 19.12 -18.85 -0.66
C TYR A 209 18.21 -19.62 -1.63
N PRO A 210 16.97 -19.14 -1.87
CA PRO A 210 16.07 -19.64 -2.92
C PRO A 210 16.67 -19.67 -4.32
N CYS A 211 17.50 -18.65 -4.61
CA CYS A 211 18.08 -18.42 -5.93
C CYS A 211 19.55 -17.97 -5.80
N PRO A 212 20.46 -18.50 -6.64
CA PRO A 212 21.86 -18.05 -6.69
C PRO A 212 22.04 -16.56 -7.00
N ASP A 213 21.14 -15.98 -7.80
CA ASP A 213 21.21 -14.57 -8.18
C ASP A 213 20.97 -13.64 -6.99
N LEU A 214 20.06 -14.04 -6.09
CA LEU A 214 19.80 -13.31 -4.85
C LEU A 214 21.03 -13.35 -3.92
N LYS A 215 21.71 -14.50 -3.84
CA LYS A 215 22.97 -14.64 -3.08
C LYS A 215 24.04 -13.68 -3.58
N ASN A 216 24.26 -13.64 -4.90
CA ASN A 216 25.23 -12.75 -5.53
C ASN A 216 24.87 -11.27 -5.33
N PHE A 217 23.58 -10.93 -5.44
CA PHE A 217 23.09 -9.58 -5.20
C PHE A 217 23.37 -9.12 -3.77
N VAL A 218 22.99 -9.92 -2.77
CA VAL A 218 23.22 -9.61 -1.34
C VAL A 218 24.71 -9.45 -1.04
N ILE A 219 25.56 -10.34 -1.57
CA ILE A 219 27.02 -10.25 -1.38
C ILE A 219 27.59 -8.99 -2.02
N ASN A 220 27.14 -8.63 -3.22
CA ASN A 220 27.60 -7.42 -3.91
C ASN A 220 27.16 -6.14 -3.19
N GLU A 221 25.93 -6.08 -2.70
CA GLU A 221 25.44 -4.96 -1.91
C GLU A 221 26.20 -4.82 -0.57
N TYR A 222 26.54 -5.95 0.08
CA TYR A 222 27.40 -5.93 1.26
C TYR A 222 28.78 -5.34 0.94
N ARG A 223 29.41 -5.78 -0.15
CA ARG A 223 30.73 -5.29 -0.57
C ARG A 223 30.70 -3.80 -0.90
N LYS A 224 29.66 -3.31 -1.57
CA LYS A 224 29.48 -1.87 -1.83
C LYS A 224 29.40 -1.09 -0.52
N LEU A 225 28.56 -1.53 0.42
CA LEU A 225 28.44 -0.90 1.73
C LEU A 225 29.79 -0.90 2.48
N ALA A 226 30.48 -2.04 2.52
CA ALA A 226 31.79 -2.16 3.15
C ALA A 226 32.81 -1.20 2.53
N ASN A 227 32.90 -1.14 1.20
CA ASN A 227 33.81 -0.27 0.48
C ASN A 227 33.52 1.22 0.75
N GLU A 228 32.25 1.63 0.80
CA GLU A 228 31.88 3.02 1.10
C GLU A 228 32.35 3.47 2.48
N TYR A 229 32.20 2.61 3.50
CA TYR A 229 32.68 2.90 4.85
C TYR A 229 34.20 2.84 4.93
N TRP A 230 34.81 1.89 4.22
CA TRP A 230 36.26 1.73 4.18
C TRP A 230 36.95 2.93 3.55
N SER A 231 36.48 3.41 2.39
CA SER A 231 37.05 4.60 1.74
C SER A 231 36.96 5.85 2.63
N LYS A 232 35.85 6.03 3.34
CA LYS A 232 35.70 7.12 4.32
C LYS A 232 36.65 6.96 5.51
N LEU A 233 36.90 5.73 5.94
CA LEU A 233 37.81 5.44 7.03
C LEU A 233 39.26 5.73 6.62
N GLN A 234 39.65 5.31 5.42
CA GLN A 234 40.95 5.63 4.83
C GLN A 234 41.15 7.14 4.69
N GLU A 235 40.15 7.89 4.23
CA GLU A 235 40.22 9.35 4.15
C GLU A 235 40.49 9.97 5.54
N ILE A 236 39.78 9.51 6.57
CA ILE A 236 39.99 10.00 7.94
C ILE A 236 41.38 9.59 8.47
N ASP A 237 41.84 8.38 8.18
CA ASP A 237 43.16 7.89 8.59
C ASP A 237 44.29 8.68 7.93
N GLU A 238 44.14 9.02 6.64
CA GLU A 238 45.05 9.91 5.93
C GLU A 238 45.08 11.28 6.61
N GLN A 239 43.92 11.89 6.91
CA GLN A 239 43.84 13.17 7.61
C GLN A 239 44.46 13.09 9.03
N LEU A 240 44.23 12.01 9.76
CA LEU A 240 44.84 11.75 11.06
C LEU A 240 46.36 11.66 10.96
N SER A 241 46.87 10.93 9.97
CA SER A 241 48.30 10.78 9.74
C SER A 241 48.98 12.10 9.40
N VAL A 242 48.32 12.97 8.61
CA VAL A 242 48.81 14.30 8.29
C VAL A 242 48.88 15.16 9.54
N VAL A 243 47.79 15.23 10.31
CA VAL A 243 47.75 16.02 11.55
C VAL A 243 48.78 15.52 12.58
N TYR A 244 49.00 14.20 12.66
CA TYR A 244 49.99 13.62 13.55
C TYR A 244 51.43 13.91 13.11
N ARG A 245 51.73 13.79 11.80
CA ARG A 245 53.06 14.12 11.26
C ARG A 245 53.41 15.60 11.37
N ASP A 246 52.40 16.47 11.29
CA ASP A 246 52.57 17.91 11.47
C ASP A 246 52.87 18.31 12.93
N MET A 247 52.83 17.37 13.89
CA MET A 247 53.14 17.62 15.29
C MET A 247 54.62 17.32 15.58
N ASP A 248 55.45 18.37 15.62
CA ASP A 248 56.87 18.29 16.03
C ASP A 248 57.04 18.14 17.57
N TRP A 249 56.39 17.14 18.17
CA TRP A 249 56.35 16.93 19.61
C TRP A 249 56.89 15.55 20.00
N ASN A 250 57.67 15.49 21.08
CA ASN A 250 58.12 14.23 21.65
C ASN A 250 56.93 13.50 22.28
N GLU A 251 56.98 12.17 22.30
CA GLU A 251 55.93 11.33 22.91
C GLU A 251 55.72 11.65 24.39
N GLU A 252 56.80 11.88 25.13
CA GLU A 252 56.75 12.31 26.54
C GLU A 252 56.05 13.67 26.70
N ASP A 253 56.43 14.66 25.87
CA ASP A 253 55.83 16.00 25.90
C ASP A 253 54.33 15.94 25.55
N GLN A 254 53.96 15.07 24.60
CA GLN A 254 52.58 14.84 24.18
C GLN A 254 51.76 14.14 25.28
N TRP A 255 52.36 13.16 25.97
CA TRP A 255 51.74 12.49 27.11
C TRP A 255 51.54 13.45 28.28
N ILE A 256 52.53 14.29 28.61
CA ILE A 256 52.41 15.35 29.61
C ILE A 256 51.29 16.31 29.20
N PHE A 257 51.25 16.72 27.93
CA PHE A 257 50.22 17.61 27.43
C PHE A 257 48.82 17.02 27.63
N GLN A 258 48.61 15.79 27.18
CA GLN A 258 47.32 15.12 27.30
C GLN A 258 46.90 14.95 28.76
N THR A 259 47.81 14.41 29.58
CA THR A 259 47.57 14.16 31.00
C THR A 259 47.19 15.46 31.71
N VAL A 260 47.95 16.53 31.52
CA VAL A 260 47.66 17.82 32.14
C VAL A 260 46.35 18.40 31.64
N VAL A 261 45.98 18.29 30.36
CA VAL A 261 44.67 18.81 29.88
C VAL A 261 43.49 18.03 30.46
N ASP A 262 43.64 16.71 30.62
CA ASP A 262 42.59 15.80 31.11
C ASP A 262 42.35 15.91 32.63
N GLN A 263 43.35 16.36 33.40
CA GLN A 263 43.23 16.67 34.84
C GLN A 263 42.30 17.86 35.12
N TYR A 264 42.07 18.75 34.16
CA TYR A 264 41.29 19.97 34.37
C TYR A 264 39.87 19.77 33.81
N PRO A 265 38.83 19.65 34.66
CA PRO A 265 37.45 19.45 34.20
C PRO A 265 36.89 20.62 33.38
N GLY A 266 35.93 20.31 32.50
CA GLY A 266 35.27 21.27 31.60
C GLY A 266 34.53 22.40 32.32
N ASP A 267 34.00 22.14 33.51
CA ASP A 267 33.16 23.08 34.27
C ASP A 267 33.94 24.19 35.00
N LEU A 268 35.28 24.15 34.92
CA LEU A 268 36.14 25.15 35.55
C LEU A 268 36.11 26.50 34.80
N GLN A 269 35.82 27.56 35.53
CA GLN A 269 36.02 28.93 35.06
C GLN A 269 37.50 29.15 34.72
N GLN A 270 37.79 29.73 33.55
CA GLN A 270 39.15 29.95 33.05
C GLN A 270 40.01 28.67 32.91
N ARG A 271 39.38 27.50 32.70
CA ARG A 271 40.05 26.20 32.44
C ARG A 271 41.28 26.33 31.53
N ARG A 272 41.10 27.00 30.39
CA ARG A 272 42.15 27.23 29.39
C ARG A 272 43.36 27.97 29.94
N THR A 273 43.14 28.99 30.75
CA THR A 273 44.23 29.75 31.35
C THR A 273 44.99 28.90 32.38
N LEU A 274 44.29 28.08 33.15
CA LEU A 274 44.87 27.26 34.20
C LEU A 274 45.70 26.10 33.64
N TYR A 275 45.15 25.28 32.74
CA TYR A 275 45.96 24.18 32.22
C TYR A 275 47.13 24.70 31.37
N LEU A 276 46.99 25.83 30.64
CA LEU A 276 48.13 26.42 29.92
C LEU A 276 49.21 26.91 30.89
N ASP A 277 48.85 27.51 32.02
CA ASP A 277 49.83 27.87 33.08
C ASP A 277 50.54 26.61 33.62
N MET A 278 49.80 25.54 33.87
CA MET A 278 50.39 24.28 34.34
C MET A 278 51.29 23.63 33.29
N LEU A 279 50.87 23.60 32.02
CA LEU A 279 51.69 23.10 30.92
C LEU A 279 53.00 23.89 30.78
N GLN A 280 52.98 25.21 30.97
CA GLN A 280 54.21 26.02 30.97
C GLN A 280 55.14 25.69 32.15
N ARG A 281 54.60 25.19 33.27
CA ARG A 281 55.39 24.75 34.44
C ARG A 281 55.96 23.34 34.23
N CYS A 282 55.17 22.44 33.64
CA CYS A 282 55.59 21.05 33.34
C CYS A 282 56.52 20.96 32.13
N LEU A 283 56.39 21.87 31.16
CA LEU A 283 57.19 21.93 29.93
C LEU A 283 57.91 23.29 29.84
N PRO A 284 58.93 23.53 30.68
CA PRO A 284 59.64 24.82 30.70
C PRO A 284 60.41 25.11 29.40
N HIS A 285 60.71 24.07 28.60
CA HIS A 285 61.39 24.16 27.31
C HIS A 285 60.46 24.58 26.15
N LYS A 286 59.13 24.60 26.35
CA LYS A 286 58.16 24.94 25.31
C LYS A 286 57.60 26.34 25.51
N SER A 287 57.48 27.10 24.42
CA SER A 287 56.91 28.44 24.49
C SER A 287 55.38 28.41 24.60
N ARG A 288 54.77 29.45 25.19
CA ARG A 288 53.29 29.56 25.24
C ARG A 288 52.65 29.50 23.86
N HIS A 289 53.34 30.02 22.85
CA HIS A 289 52.87 30.02 21.47
C HIS A 289 52.84 28.61 20.87
N GLU A 290 53.87 27.80 21.12
CA GLU A 290 53.91 26.39 20.75
C GLU A 290 52.79 25.60 21.43
N LEU A 291 52.57 25.80 22.74
CA LEU A 291 51.49 25.13 23.47
C LEU A 291 50.11 25.42 22.86
N VAL A 292 49.85 26.68 22.48
CA VAL A 292 48.57 27.10 21.85
C VAL A 292 48.44 26.57 20.41
N THR A 293 49.56 26.45 19.69
CA THR A 293 49.56 25.90 18.33
C THR A 293 49.29 24.40 18.38
N HIS A 294 49.93 23.70 19.31
CA HIS A 294 49.68 22.29 19.58
C HIS A 294 48.26 22.05 20.10
N GLU A 295 47.69 22.90 20.97
CA GLU A 295 46.28 22.83 21.40
C GLU A 295 45.33 22.79 20.19
N LYS A 296 45.58 23.63 19.17
CA LYS A 296 44.77 23.66 17.95
C LYS A 296 44.96 22.40 17.11
N ALA A 297 46.20 21.94 16.93
CA ALA A 297 46.50 20.71 16.20
C ALA A 297 45.88 19.48 16.90
N TRP A 298 46.01 19.39 18.22
CA TRP A 298 45.41 18.37 19.06
C TRP A 298 43.88 18.40 19.01
N GLY A 299 43.27 19.59 18.97
CA GLY A 299 41.84 19.74 18.75
C GLY A 299 41.39 19.13 17.41
N ARG A 300 42.14 19.36 16.33
CA ARG A 300 41.90 18.74 15.01
C ARG A 300 42.11 17.24 15.04
N TYR A 301 43.17 16.77 15.68
CA TYR A 301 43.47 15.35 15.85
C TYR A 301 42.32 14.64 16.59
N ASN A 302 41.88 15.18 17.74
CA ASN A 302 40.77 14.62 18.50
C ASN A 302 39.45 14.65 17.73
N PHE A 303 39.22 15.68 16.92
CA PHE A 303 38.06 15.74 16.04
C PHE A 303 38.05 14.56 15.06
N PHE A 304 39.14 14.35 14.31
CA PHE A 304 39.24 13.23 13.36
C PHE A 304 39.24 11.87 14.07
N LYS A 305 39.88 11.75 15.23
CA LYS A 305 39.87 10.52 16.06
C LYS A 305 38.46 10.17 16.52
N ASN A 306 37.67 11.17 16.90
CA ASN A 306 36.27 10.98 17.25
C ASN A 306 35.42 10.65 16.02
N GLN A 307 35.65 11.30 14.88
CA GLN A 307 34.98 10.93 13.61
C GLN A 307 35.28 9.48 13.22
N HIS A 308 36.54 9.05 13.33
CA HIS A 308 36.97 7.68 13.09
C HIS A 308 36.20 6.69 13.99
N ARG A 309 36.15 6.96 15.31
CA ARG A 309 35.37 6.15 16.27
C ARG A 309 33.88 6.08 15.92
N VAL A 310 33.27 7.21 15.60
CA VAL A 310 31.85 7.28 15.19
C VAL A 310 31.63 6.51 13.89
N LEU A 311 32.54 6.59 12.93
CA LEU A 311 32.44 5.88 11.66
C LEU A 311 32.52 4.36 11.86
N ILE A 312 33.44 3.88 12.70
CA ILE A 312 33.52 2.46 13.09
C ILE A 312 32.22 2.03 13.77
N PHE A 313 31.73 2.81 14.73
CA PHE A 313 30.46 2.50 15.40
C PHE A 313 29.31 2.39 14.38
N ASN A 314 29.19 3.39 13.49
CA ASN A 314 28.18 3.40 12.43
C ASN A 314 28.33 2.20 11.49
N TRP A 315 29.56 1.78 11.16
CA TRP A 315 29.82 0.57 10.39
C TRP A 315 29.31 -0.67 11.11
N THR A 316 29.61 -0.84 12.41
CA THR A 316 29.13 -2.00 13.17
C THR A 316 27.60 -2.06 13.20
N GLN A 317 26.93 -0.91 13.32
CA GLN A 317 25.47 -0.81 13.31
C GLN A 317 24.90 -1.08 11.91
N ALA A 318 25.48 -0.48 10.87
CA ALA A 318 25.07 -0.68 9.48
C ALA A 318 25.25 -2.13 9.04
N ARG A 319 26.36 -2.78 9.41
CA ARG A 319 26.63 -4.19 9.17
C ARG A 319 25.57 -5.09 9.83
N LYS A 320 25.22 -4.83 11.10
CA LYS A 320 24.14 -5.55 11.79
C LYS A 320 22.78 -5.34 11.11
N ALA A 321 22.44 -4.11 10.76
CA ALA A 321 21.18 -3.78 10.10
C ALA A 321 21.09 -4.40 8.70
N PHE A 322 22.19 -4.39 7.94
CA PHE A 322 22.30 -5.04 6.64
C PHE A 322 22.07 -6.55 6.78
N PHE A 323 22.73 -7.19 7.74
CA PHE A 323 22.55 -8.62 8.00
C PHE A 323 21.09 -8.98 8.26
N LEU A 324 20.41 -8.23 9.13
CA LEU A 324 18.99 -8.44 9.41
C LEU A 324 18.13 -8.27 8.15
N LYS A 325 18.37 -7.22 7.36
CA LYS A 325 17.65 -6.99 6.10
C LYS A 325 17.90 -8.11 5.08
N ALA A 326 19.12 -8.61 4.97
CA ALA A 326 19.47 -9.71 4.09
C ALA A 326 18.74 -11.00 4.49
N VAL A 327 18.73 -11.34 5.78
CA VAL A 327 18.00 -12.50 6.31
C VAL A 327 16.50 -12.37 6.02
N MET A 328 15.91 -11.18 6.25
CA MET A 328 14.50 -10.93 5.94
C MET A 328 14.20 -11.08 4.44
N ALA A 329 15.01 -10.47 3.57
CA ALA A 329 14.81 -10.55 2.12
C ALA A 329 14.91 -11.99 1.59
N VAL A 330 15.81 -12.79 2.16
CA VAL A 330 15.93 -14.22 1.84
C VAL A 330 14.70 -14.98 2.32
N ALA A 331 14.24 -14.76 3.55
CA ALA A 331 13.03 -15.39 4.06
C ALA A 331 11.78 -15.03 3.23
N GLU A 332 11.65 -13.77 2.82
CA GLU A 332 10.57 -13.30 1.92
C GLU A 332 10.65 -13.97 0.55
N ALA A 333 11.85 -14.09 -0.02
CA ALA A 333 12.06 -14.80 -1.28
C ALA A 333 11.74 -16.30 -1.17
N SER A 334 12.10 -16.95 -0.06
CA SER A 334 11.77 -18.36 0.20
C SER A 334 10.25 -18.55 0.29
N ALA A 335 9.57 -17.69 1.07
CA ALA A 335 8.12 -17.73 1.21
C ALA A 335 7.41 -17.49 -0.15
N ALA A 336 7.93 -16.58 -0.98
CA ALA A 336 7.40 -16.34 -2.32
C ALA A 336 7.56 -17.57 -3.24
N GLN A 337 8.71 -18.24 -3.20
CA GLN A 337 8.96 -19.46 -3.96
C GLN A 337 8.02 -20.60 -3.51
N GLU A 338 7.82 -20.78 -2.21
CA GLU A 338 6.90 -21.77 -1.65
C GLU A 338 5.44 -21.48 -2.07
N ALA A 339 5.02 -20.22 -2.02
CA ALA A 339 3.69 -19.80 -2.45
C ALA A 339 3.48 -20.02 -3.96
N GLU A 340 4.51 -19.80 -4.79
CA GLU A 340 4.46 -20.10 -6.23
C GLU A 340 4.41 -21.62 -6.48
N ALA A 341 5.20 -22.41 -5.76
CA ALA A 341 5.15 -23.87 -5.83
C ALA A 341 3.77 -24.41 -5.42
N ALA A 342 3.16 -23.86 -4.36
CA ALA A 342 1.81 -24.20 -3.95
C ALA A 342 0.77 -23.81 -5.02
N SER A 343 0.91 -22.62 -5.61
CA SER A 343 0.01 -22.12 -6.66
C SER A 343 0.11 -22.96 -7.94
N THR A 344 1.30 -23.35 -8.36
CA THR A 344 1.51 -24.24 -9.51
C THR A 344 0.97 -25.64 -9.24
N SER A 345 1.16 -26.19 -8.04
CA SER A 345 0.56 -27.46 -7.60
C SER A 345 -0.97 -27.40 -7.62
N ASN A 346 -1.57 -26.33 -7.08
CA ASN A 346 -3.01 -26.12 -7.12
C ASN A 346 -3.55 -25.99 -8.56
N ARG A 347 -2.82 -25.29 -9.43
CA ARG A 347 -3.18 -25.19 -10.86
C ARG A 347 -3.14 -26.56 -11.54
N ARG A 348 -2.17 -27.42 -11.24
CA ARG A 348 -2.11 -28.80 -11.76
C ARG A 348 -3.31 -29.62 -11.26
N LYS A 349 -3.60 -29.60 -9.96
CA LYS A 349 -4.78 -30.29 -9.38
C LYS A 349 -6.08 -29.81 -10.01
N GLN A 350 -6.23 -28.50 -10.22
CA GLN A 350 -7.41 -27.94 -10.88
C GLN A 350 -7.54 -28.44 -12.32
N GLN A 351 -6.43 -28.53 -13.06
CA GLN A 351 -6.42 -29.09 -14.41
C GLN A 351 -6.81 -30.57 -14.43
N GLU A 352 -6.33 -31.36 -13.47
CA GLU A 352 -6.72 -32.78 -13.30
C GLU A 352 -8.21 -32.92 -13.02
N ILE A 353 -8.75 -32.16 -12.06
CA ILE A 353 -10.19 -32.15 -11.74
C ILE A 353 -11.02 -31.74 -12.97
N CYS A 354 -10.61 -30.71 -13.70
CA CYS A 354 -11.29 -30.29 -14.92
C CYS A 354 -11.27 -31.39 -16.00
N ALA A 355 -10.17 -32.14 -16.13
CA ALA A 355 -10.08 -33.27 -17.05
C ALA A 355 -11.04 -34.41 -16.64
N GLU A 356 -11.04 -34.80 -15.36
CA GLU A 356 -11.95 -35.83 -14.85
C GLU A 356 -13.43 -35.44 -15.02
N LEU A 357 -13.78 -34.19 -14.73
CA LEU A 357 -15.14 -33.68 -14.93
C LEU A 357 -15.54 -33.67 -16.40
N LYS A 358 -14.63 -33.33 -17.30
CA LYS A 358 -14.86 -33.38 -18.75
C LYS A 358 -15.16 -34.81 -19.21
N ASP A 359 -14.41 -35.79 -18.72
CA ASP A 359 -14.63 -37.20 -19.04
C ASP A 359 -15.98 -37.70 -18.53
N LYS A 360 -16.36 -37.33 -17.29
CA LYS A 360 -17.70 -37.63 -16.73
C LYS A 360 -18.82 -37.01 -17.57
N VAL A 361 -18.65 -35.77 -18.02
CA VAL A 361 -19.63 -35.09 -18.88
C VAL A 361 -19.75 -35.79 -20.23
N LEU A 362 -18.64 -36.24 -20.82
CA LEU A 362 -18.67 -37.03 -22.06
C LEU A 362 -19.39 -38.37 -21.87
N GLN A 363 -19.11 -39.08 -20.77
CA GLN A 363 -19.82 -40.33 -20.44
C GLN A 363 -21.33 -40.09 -20.26
N TRP A 364 -21.71 -39.03 -19.55
CA TRP A 364 -23.12 -38.67 -19.35
C TRP A 364 -23.82 -38.30 -20.66
N ARG A 365 -23.14 -37.56 -21.55
CA ARG A 365 -23.68 -37.25 -22.89
C ARG A 365 -23.91 -38.51 -23.72
N ALA A 366 -22.96 -39.45 -23.71
CA ALA A 366 -23.12 -40.72 -24.40
C ALA A 366 -24.28 -41.55 -23.83
N GLN A 367 -24.46 -41.56 -22.50
CA GLN A 367 -25.61 -42.21 -21.85
C GLN A 367 -26.95 -41.56 -22.24
N GLN A 368 -27.00 -40.23 -22.30
CA GLN A 368 -28.19 -39.48 -22.74
C GLN A 368 -28.53 -39.77 -24.20
N GLU A 369 -27.54 -39.81 -25.08
CA GLU A 369 -27.71 -40.13 -26.50
C GLU A 369 -28.25 -41.57 -26.67
N ALA A 370 -27.66 -42.54 -25.98
CA ALA A 370 -28.15 -43.93 -25.99
C ALA A 370 -29.59 -44.06 -25.43
N ALA A 371 -29.93 -43.30 -24.39
CA ALA A 371 -31.29 -43.27 -23.85
C ALA A 371 -32.28 -42.68 -24.86
N ALA A 372 -31.92 -41.58 -25.53
CA ALA A 372 -32.74 -40.95 -26.56
C ALA A 372 -32.94 -41.88 -27.78
N GLU A 373 -31.92 -42.63 -28.20
CA GLU A 373 -32.04 -43.65 -29.24
C GLU A 373 -33.02 -44.77 -28.85
N LEU A 374 -32.94 -45.25 -27.61
CA LEU A 374 -33.87 -46.27 -27.11
C LEU A 374 -35.31 -45.75 -27.03
N GLU A 375 -35.51 -44.51 -26.56
CA GLU A 375 -36.83 -43.87 -26.55
C GLU A 375 -37.39 -43.69 -27.95
N ALA A 376 -36.57 -43.25 -28.91
CA ALA A 376 -36.96 -43.13 -30.32
C ALA A 376 -37.35 -44.50 -30.91
N ALA A 377 -36.60 -45.56 -30.61
CA ALA A 377 -36.93 -46.91 -31.05
C ALA A 377 -38.24 -47.44 -30.45
N VAL A 378 -38.50 -47.16 -29.16
CA VAL A 378 -39.78 -47.50 -28.52
C VAL A 378 -40.94 -46.71 -29.14
N ALA A 379 -40.75 -45.42 -29.40
CA ALA A 379 -41.75 -44.58 -30.05
C ALA A 379 -42.04 -45.04 -31.49
N ALA A 380 -41.03 -45.42 -32.26
CA ALA A 380 -41.19 -45.98 -33.60
C ALA A 380 -42.02 -47.29 -33.57
N ARG A 381 -41.69 -48.22 -32.65
CA ARG A 381 -42.47 -49.45 -32.45
C ARG A 381 -43.92 -49.19 -32.02
N ARG A 382 -44.16 -48.15 -31.22
CA ARG A 382 -45.53 -47.75 -30.83
C ARG A 382 -46.31 -47.21 -32.04
N LYS A 383 -45.69 -46.36 -32.86
CA LYS A 383 -46.28 -45.85 -34.10
C LYS A 383 -46.61 -46.95 -35.09
N GLU A 384 -45.70 -47.91 -35.32
CA GLU A 384 -45.97 -49.05 -36.21
C GLU A 384 -47.20 -49.85 -35.75
N LYS A 385 -47.33 -50.11 -34.44
CA LYS A 385 -48.50 -50.81 -33.88
C LYS A 385 -49.80 -50.00 -34.02
N GLU A 386 -49.72 -48.67 -33.92
CA GLU A 386 -50.87 -47.78 -34.13
C GLU A 386 -51.29 -47.78 -35.62
N ASP A 387 -50.32 -47.68 -36.53
CA ASP A 387 -50.55 -47.72 -37.98
C ASP A 387 -51.13 -49.08 -38.43
N GLU A 388 -50.64 -50.20 -37.88
CA GLU A 388 -51.20 -51.53 -38.13
C GLU A 388 -52.65 -51.65 -37.65
N LYS A 389 -52.96 -51.13 -36.46
CA LYS A 389 -54.34 -51.10 -35.95
C LYS A 389 -55.24 -50.23 -36.82
N GLU A 390 -54.76 -49.08 -37.27
CA GLU A 390 -55.52 -48.19 -38.16
C GLU A 390 -55.78 -48.85 -39.53
N ARG A 391 -54.80 -49.60 -40.06
CA ARG A 391 -54.98 -50.40 -41.29
C ARG A 391 -56.07 -51.45 -41.12
N LEU A 392 -56.02 -52.22 -40.03
CA LEU A 392 -57.04 -53.24 -39.72
C LEU A 392 -58.44 -52.61 -39.55
N GLN A 393 -58.55 -51.45 -38.90
CA GLN A 393 -59.81 -50.71 -38.79
C GLN A 393 -60.35 -50.25 -40.15
N LYS A 394 -59.49 -49.70 -41.01
CA LYS A 394 -59.87 -49.29 -42.38
C LYS A 394 -60.35 -50.47 -43.23
N GLU A 395 -59.77 -51.65 -43.05
CA GLU A 395 -60.22 -52.87 -43.75
C GLU A 395 -61.59 -53.35 -43.26
N GLN A 396 -61.81 -53.38 -41.95
CA GLN A 396 -63.12 -53.72 -41.37
C GLN A 396 -64.22 -52.73 -41.79
N GLU A 397 -63.90 -51.43 -41.83
CA GLU A 397 -64.83 -50.39 -42.28
C GLU A 397 -65.21 -50.54 -43.76
N LYS A 398 -64.26 -50.93 -44.62
CA LYS A 398 -64.55 -51.25 -46.04
C LYS A 398 -65.51 -52.42 -46.18
N ILE A 399 -65.32 -53.48 -45.40
CA ILE A 399 -66.20 -54.66 -45.39
C ILE A 399 -67.61 -54.26 -44.93
N HIS A 400 -67.73 -53.45 -43.86
CA HIS A 400 -69.00 -52.94 -43.38
C HIS A 400 -69.74 -52.12 -44.44
N ARG A 401 -69.04 -51.16 -45.08
CA ARG A 401 -69.62 -50.32 -46.15
C ARG A 401 -70.06 -51.13 -47.36
N ALA A 402 -69.39 -52.24 -47.69
CA ALA A 402 -69.81 -53.14 -48.76
C ALA A 402 -71.10 -53.88 -48.39
N GLN A 403 -71.21 -54.38 -47.16
CA GLN A 403 -72.42 -55.04 -46.64
C GLN A 403 -73.62 -54.09 -46.57
N GLU A 404 -73.41 -52.83 -46.16
CA GLU A 404 -74.46 -51.80 -46.16
C GLU A 404 -74.94 -51.46 -47.57
N LYS A 405 -74.02 -51.34 -48.55
CA LYS A 405 -74.37 -51.13 -49.96
C LYS A 405 -75.24 -52.27 -50.52
N GLU A 406 -75.00 -53.52 -50.14
CA GLU A 406 -75.86 -54.63 -50.55
C GLU A 406 -77.26 -54.56 -49.91
N LYS A 407 -77.34 -54.21 -48.62
CA LYS A 407 -78.64 -54.02 -47.93
C LYS A 407 -79.46 -52.91 -48.58
N VAL A 408 -78.82 -51.80 -48.97
CA VAL A 408 -79.47 -50.70 -49.69
C VAL A 408 -79.99 -51.12 -51.06
N LYS A 409 -79.25 -51.94 -51.81
CA LYS A 409 -79.71 -52.47 -53.11
C LYS A 409 -80.95 -53.35 -52.97
N LYS A 410 -81.01 -54.22 -51.96
CA LYS A 410 -82.18 -55.06 -51.67
C LYS A 410 -83.41 -54.23 -51.31
N TYR A 411 -83.24 -53.20 -50.47
CA TYR A 411 -84.31 -52.28 -50.09
C TYR A 411 -84.87 -51.46 -51.28
N LEU A 412 -84.01 -51.01 -52.20
CA LEU A 412 -84.43 -50.27 -53.39
C LEU A 412 -85.26 -51.14 -54.35
N ALA A 413 -84.93 -52.42 -54.51
CA ALA A 413 -85.70 -53.36 -55.33
C ALA A 413 -87.10 -53.65 -54.74
N GLU A 414 -87.20 -53.82 -53.42
CA GLU A 414 -88.50 -53.97 -52.74
C GLU A 414 -89.38 -52.73 -52.86
N LYS A 415 -88.79 -51.53 -52.88
CA LYS A 415 -89.51 -50.28 -53.08
C LYS A 415 -90.07 -50.15 -54.51
N GLN A 416 -89.37 -50.66 -55.52
CA GLN A 416 -89.83 -50.66 -56.91
C GLN A 416 -91.03 -51.60 -57.13
N LEU A 417 -91.05 -52.77 -56.49
CA LEU A 417 -92.21 -53.69 -56.55
C LEU A 417 -93.47 -53.08 -55.94
N LYS A 418 -93.35 -52.39 -54.80
CA LYS A 418 -94.49 -51.70 -54.15
C LYS A 418 -95.05 -50.56 -55.00
N TRP A 419 -94.21 -49.91 -55.81
CA TRP A 419 -94.63 -48.85 -56.72
C TRP A 419 -95.49 -49.40 -57.86
N GLN A 420 -95.10 -50.54 -58.42
CA GLN A 420 -95.86 -51.21 -59.49
C GLN A 420 -97.23 -51.70 -59.00
N GLU A 421 -97.31 -52.23 -57.78
CA GLU A 421 -98.59 -52.62 -57.16
C GLU A 421 -99.52 -51.43 -56.85
N GLN A 422 -98.96 -50.23 -56.67
CA GLN A 422 -99.74 -49.00 -56.47
C GLN A 422 -100.27 -48.45 -57.79
N GLU A 423 -99.46 -48.46 -58.86
CA GLU A 423 -99.86 -48.03 -60.20
C GLU A 423 -101.03 -48.87 -60.76
N GLU A 424 -101.04 -50.18 -60.52
CA GLU A 424 -102.16 -51.06 -60.94
C GLU A 424 -103.47 -50.75 -60.21
N LYS A 425 -103.41 -50.38 -58.93
CA LYS A 425 -104.59 -49.97 -58.13
C LYS A 425 -105.12 -48.61 -58.57
N GLU A 426 -104.24 -47.68 -58.92
CA GLU A 426 -104.61 -46.36 -59.43
C GLU A 426 -105.27 -46.44 -60.81
N LEU A 427 -104.81 -47.34 -61.69
CA LEU A 427 -105.43 -47.60 -62.99
C LEU A 427 -106.86 -48.12 -62.88
N GLN A 428 -107.11 -49.04 -61.92
CA GLN A 428 -108.46 -49.56 -61.67
C GLN A 428 -109.41 -48.48 -61.16
N HIS A 429 -108.94 -47.61 -60.27
CA HIS A 429 -109.73 -46.47 -59.74
C HIS A 429 -110.03 -45.41 -60.81
N LEU A 430 -109.16 -45.26 -61.81
CA LEU A 430 -109.32 -44.29 -62.90
C LEU A 430 -110.42 -44.71 -63.91
N GLU A 431 -110.63 -46.01 -64.12
CA GLU A 431 -111.74 -46.52 -64.94
C GLU A 431 -113.10 -46.33 -64.29
N GLU A 432 -113.20 -46.46 -62.97
CA GLU A 432 -114.43 -46.21 -62.22
C GLU A 432 -114.82 -44.72 -62.26
N LEU A 433 -113.85 -43.82 -62.13
CA LEU A 433 -114.04 -42.38 -62.28
C LEU A 433 -114.53 -41.99 -63.68
N ARG A 434 -114.03 -42.65 -64.74
CA ARG A 434 -114.50 -42.41 -66.13
C ARG A 434 -115.99 -42.74 -66.32
N LYS A 435 -116.49 -43.80 -65.66
CA LYS A 435 -117.92 -44.16 -65.71
C LYS A 435 -118.81 -43.15 -64.98
N LEU A 436 -118.30 -42.52 -63.91
CA LEU A 436 -119.01 -41.45 -63.20
C LEU A 436 -119.02 -40.14 -64.00
N MET A 437 -117.91 -39.77 -64.63
CA MET A 437 -117.81 -38.57 -65.47
C MET A 437 -118.77 -38.59 -66.67
N ALA A 438 -118.93 -39.75 -67.32
CA ALA A 438 -119.88 -39.89 -68.43
C ALA A 438 -121.35 -39.65 -68.02
N LYS A 439 -121.71 -40.03 -66.78
CA LYS A 439 -123.06 -39.78 -66.22
C LYS A 439 -123.27 -38.30 -65.87
N GLN A 440 -122.23 -37.62 -65.42
CA GLN A 440 -122.27 -36.19 -65.09
C GLN A 440 -122.36 -35.32 -66.36
N ALA A 441 -121.66 -35.68 -67.44
CA ALA A 441 -121.63 -34.94 -68.70
C ALA A 441 -123.03 -34.77 -69.35
N ILE A 442 -123.94 -35.72 -69.15
CA ILE A 442 -125.32 -35.64 -69.63
C ILE A 442 -126.10 -34.54 -68.87
N LYS A 443 -125.92 -34.45 -67.54
CA LYS A 443 -126.59 -33.46 -66.68
C LYS A 443 -126.05 -32.04 -66.88
N ASP A 444 -124.75 -31.90 -67.10
CA ASP A 444 -124.15 -30.58 -67.34
C ASP A 444 -124.54 -29.97 -68.70
N ARG A 445 -124.84 -30.80 -69.71
CA ARG A 445 -125.30 -30.34 -71.03
C ARG A 445 -126.64 -29.61 -70.97
N GLU A 446 -127.52 -29.99 -70.05
CA GLU A 446 -128.81 -29.33 -69.81
C GLU A 446 -128.63 -28.02 -69.03
N ARG A 447 -127.72 -28.01 -68.06
CA ARG A 447 -127.42 -26.84 -67.21
C ARG A 447 -126.74 -25.70 -67.98
N VAL A 448 -125.92 -26.00 -68.99
CA VAL A 448 -125.26 -24.98 -69.83
C VAL A 448 -126.28 -24.23 -70.69
N LYS A 449 -127.26 -24.92 -71.31
CA LYS A 449 -128.32 -24.28 -72.09
C LYS A 449 -129.17 -23.30 -71.27
N PHE A 450 -129.42 -23.61 -70.00
CA PHE A 450 -130.13 -22.71 -69.09
C PHE A 450 -129.31 -21.44 -68.75
N ARG A 451 -127.98 -21.57 -68.65
CA ARG A 451 -127.07 -20.46 -68.33
C ARG A 451 -126.84 -19.51 -69.50
N GLU A 452 -126.82 -20.02 -70.73
CA GLU A 452 -126.76 -19.20 -71.94
C GLU A 452 -127.95 -18.23 -72.01
N ALA A 453 -129.18 -18.71 -71.77
CA ALA A 453 -130.39 -17.89 -71.75
C ALA A 453 -130.38 -16.80 -70.65
N LEU A 454 -129.76 -17.07 -69.49
CA LEU A 454 -129.63 -16.09 -68.39
C LEU A 454 -128.61 -14.98 -68.72
N LEU A 455 -127.55 -15.33 -69.45
CA LEU A 455 -126.50 -14.40 -69.88
C LEU A 455 -127.03 -13.40 -70.92
N GLU A 456 -127.86 -13.85 -71.86
CA GLU A 456 -128.47 -12.97 -72.88
C GLU A 456 -129.33 -11.86 -72.27
N LYS A 457 -130.10 -12.17 -71.20
CA LYS A 457 -130.89 -11.15 -70.48
C LYS A 457 -130.01 -10.09 -69.81
N ARG A 458 -128.92 -10.49 -69.15
CA ARG A 458 -127.99 -9.55 -68.48
C ARG A 458 -127.23 -8.65 -69.46
N ILE A 459 -126.97 -9.14 -70.69
CA ILE A 459 -126.30 -8.34 -71.74
C ILE A 459 -127.22 -7.22 -72.22
N LEU A 460 -128.54 -7.45 -72.31
CA LEU A 460 -129.51 -6.43 -72.71
C LEU A 460 -129.64 -5.33 -71.63
N GLU A 461 -129.76 -5.70 -70.35
CA GLU A 461 -129.86 -4.75 -69.23
C GLU A 461 -128.62 -3.84 -69.13
N ARG A 462 -127.40 -4.39 -69.29
CA ARG A 462 -126.16 -3.61 -69.29
C ARG A 462 -126.04 -2.61 -70.45
N LYS A 463 -126.61 -2.91 -71.62
CA LYS A 463 -126.60 -1.98 -72.76
C LYS A 463 -127.47 -0.75 -72.50
N GLU A 464 -128.56 -0.90 -71.77
CA GLU A 464 -129.45 0.22 -71.41
C GLU A 464 -128.86 1.12 -70.33
N GLU A 465 -128.11 0.56 -69.37
CA GLU A 465 -127.36 1.33 -68.36
C GLU A 465 -126.21 2.11 -68.99
N ALA A 466 -125.43 1.49 -69.89
CA ALA A 466 -124.32 2.15 -70.59
C ALA A 466 -124.78 3.37 -71.42
N LEU A 467 -125.97 3.32 -72.02
CA LEU A 467 -126.54 4.47 -72.75
C LEU A 467 -126.92 5.64 -71.83
N ARG A 468 -127.30 5.39 -70.57
CA ARG A 468 -127.59 6.43 -69.58
C ARG A 468 -126.30 7.09 -69.07
N GLU A 469 -125.26 6.29 -68.80
CA GLU A 469 -123.96 6.79 -68.35
C GLU A 469 -123.24 7.63 -69.41
N ALA A 470 -123.32 7.24 -70.69
CA ALA A 470 -122.71 7.99 -71.79
C ALA A 470 -123.27 9.43 -71.93
N ARG A 471 -124.56 9.64 -71.65
CA ARG A 471 -125.18 10.98 -71.67
C ARG A 471 -124.68 11.85 -70.52
N ALA A 472 -124.55 11.28 -69.32
CA ALA A 472 -124.03 11.98 -68.15
C ALA A 472 -122.53 12.33 -68.29
N ALA A 473 -121.74 11.50 -68.99
CA ALA A 473 -120.33 11.76 -69.27
C ALA A 473 -120.13 12.96 -70.21
N GLN A 474 -120.94 13.07 -71.28
CA GLN A 474 -120.87 14.22 -72.21
C GLN A 474 -121.17 15.56 -71.53
N GLU A 475 -122.05 15.59 -70.52
CA GLU A 475 -122.32 16.82 -69.76
C GLU A 475 -121.16 17.21 -68.83
N LYS A 476 -120.47 16.22 -68.24
CA LYS A 476 -119.27 16.46 -67.40
C LYS A 476 -118.06 16.94 -68.20
N GLU A 477 -117.86 16.43 -69.42
CA GLU A 477 -116.70 16.77 -70.25
C GLU A 477 -116.74 18.24 -70.71
N LYS A 478 -117.93 18.75 -71.06
CA LYS A 478 -118.16 20.17 -71.36
C LYS A 478 -117.85 21.10 -70.18
N CYS A 479 -118.04 20.62 -68.95
CA CYS A 479 -117.76 21.38 -67.72
C CYS A 479 -116.25 21.40 -67.39
N LEU A 480 -115.52 20.33 -67.72
CA LEU A 480 -114.07 20.21 -67.50
C LEU A 480 -113.22 20.97 -68.54
N GLU A 481 -113.68 21.09 -69.79
CA GLU A 481 -113.00 21.90 -70.82
C GLU A 481 -113.03 23.41 -70.49
N ALA A 482 -114.11 23.90 -69.87
CA ALA A 482 -114.22 25.28 -69.37
C ALA A 482 -113.26 25.60 -68.20
N LEU A 483 -112.84 24.58 -67.44
CA LEU A 483 -111.85 24.70 -66.35
C LEU A 483 -110.40 24.62 -66.87
N ARG A 484 -110.14 23.85 -67.93
CA ARG A 484 -108.79 23.66 -68.52
C ARG A 484 -108.26 24.89 -69.27
N GLN A 485 -109.11 25.83 -69.68
CA GLN A 485 -108.68 27.12 -70.23
C GLN A 485 -108.23 28.13 -69.15
N LYS A 486 -108.56 27.92 -67.85
CA LYS A 486 -108.34 28.93 -66.79
C LYS A 486 -107.03 28.78 -65.98
N VAL A 487 -106.33 27.65 -66.03
CA VAL A 487 -105.12 27.46 -65.20
C VAL A 487 -104.08 26.63 -65.96
N SER A 488 -103.21 27.30 -66.71
CA SER A 488 -102.03 26.72 -67.36
C SER A 488 -100.80 27.48 -66.90
N ILE A 489 -100.06 26.93 -65.93
CA ILE A 489 -98.74 27.43 -65.54
C ILE A 489 -97.77 26.24 -65.52
N VAL A 490 -96.71 26.37 -66.31
CA VAL A 490 -95.56 25.47 -66.42
C VAL A 490 -94.47 25.95 -65.45
N ALA A 491 -93.97 25.10 -64.56
CA ALA A 491 -92.82 25.40 -63.71
C ALA A 491 -91.63 24.46 -64.04
N LYS A 492 -90.43 25.04 -64.15
CA LYS A 492 -89.15 24.36 -64.48
C LYS A 492 -88.34 24.07 -63.20
N PRO A 493 -87.51 23.00 -63.17
CA PRO A 493 -86.75 22.59 -61.97
C PRO A 493 -85.52 23.47 -61.68
N ASP A 494 -85.25 23.73 -60.39
CA ASP A 494 -84.20 24.62 -59.82
C ASP A 494 -83.06 23.81 -59.14
N PRO A 495 -81.78 23.91 -59.58
CA PRO A 495 -80.68 23.05 -59.11
C PRO A 495 -80.03 23.49 -57.78
N ALA A 496 -80.31 24.69 -57.27
CA ALA A 496 -79.62 25.20 -56.07
C ALA A 496 -80.11 24.56 -54.76
N ARG A 497 -81.30 23.93 -54.77
CA ARG A 497 -81.87 23.25 -53.59
C ARG A 497 -81.25 21.87 -53.32
N MET A 498 -80.46 21.34 -54.25
CA MET A 498 -79.85 20.01 -54.15
C MET A 498 -78.49 20.01 -53.43
N VAL A 499 -77.88 21.19 -53.21
CA VAL A 499 -76.50 21.34 -52.69
C VAL A 499 -76.43 22.10 -51.36
N ALA A 500 -77.57 22.41 -50.73
CA ALA A 500 -77.59 23.09 -49.43
C ALA A 500 -77.55 22.07 -48.27
N ASP A 501 -76.66 22.32 -47.29
CA ASP A 501 -76.57 21.51 -46.08
C ASP A 501 -77.88 21.48 -45.29
N THR A 502 -78.35 20.28 -44.95
CA THR A 502 -79.58 20.07 -44.20
C THR A 502 -79.38 20.29 -42.70
N ALA A 503 -80.47 20.62 -42.01
CA ALA A 503 -80.49 20.98 -40.59
C ALA A 503 -79.86 19.93 -39.63
N ALA A 504 -79.68 18.67 -40.08
CA ALA A 504 -78.99 17.62 -39.34
C ALA A 504 -77.43 17.76 -39.32
N SER A 505 -76.84 18.47 -40.29
CA SER A 505 -75.40 18.73 -40.38
C SER A 505 -74.94 19.78 -39.35
N LYS A 506 -75.73 20.85 -39.16
CA LYS A 506 -75.46 21.91 -38.18
C LYS A 506 -75.59 21.48 -36.71
N ALA A 507 -76.23 20.34 -36.43
CA ALA A 507 -76.46 19.83 -35.08
C ALA A 507 -75.31 18.96 -34.50
N ARG A 508 -74.31 18.57 -35.30
CA ARG A 508 -73.14 17.78 -34.82
C ARG A 508 -71.98 18.63 -34.30
N MET A 509 -72.01 19.94 -34.50
CA MET A 509 -71.05 20.88 -33.91
C MET A 509 -71.50 21.22 -32.48
N GLY A 510 -71.41 20.22 -31.59
CA GLY A 510 -71.71 20.34 -30.18
C GLY A 510 -70.70 21.20 -29.43
N ILE A 511 -71.24 22.03 -28.54
CA ILE A 511 -70.60 23.06 -27.71
C ILE A 511 -69.64 22.44 -26.68
N GLY A 512 -68.38 22.92 -26.62
CA GLY A 512 -67.59 22.84 -25.39
C GLY A 512 -66.29 22.02 -25.36
N THR A 513 -65.54 21.87 -26.44
CA THR A 513 -64.17 21.30 -26.37
C THR A 513 -63.18 22.09 -27.23
N THR A 514 -62.65 23.16 -26.68
CA THR A 514 -61.35 23.73 -27.07
C THR A 514 -60.24 22.85 -26.51
N GLY A 515 -60.18 21.61 -26.97
CA GLY A 515 -59.02 20.74 -26.83
C GLY A 515 -58.54 20.46 -28.24
N GLU A 516 -57.41 21.05 -28.63
CA GLU A 516 -56.78 20.82 -29.91
C GLU A 516 -56.70 19.30 -30.16
N PHE A 517 -57.55 18.78 -31.05
CA PHE A 517 -57.46 17.42 -31.53
C PHE A 517 -56.27 17.37 -32.48
N VAL A 518 -55.06 17.27 -31.92
CA VAL A 518 -53.86 17.04 -32.71
C VAL A 518 -53.99 15.62 -33.26
N LEU A 519 -54.44 15.51 -34.52
CA LEU A 519 -54.36 14.29 -35.30
C LEU A 519 -52.90 13.80 -35.28
N GLN A 520 -52.61 12.83 -34.40
CA GLN A 520 -51.27 12.28 -34.27
C GLN A 520 -50.96 11.45 -35.51
N LYS A 521 -49.99 11.90 -36.30
CA LYS A 521 -49.55 11.19 -37.50
C LYS A 521 -48.94 9.83 -37.10
N PRO A 522 -49.39 8.70 -37.69
CA PRO A 522 -48.79 7.40 -37.42
C PRO A 522 -47.33 7.37 -37.92
N LEU A 523 -46.46 6.63 -37.22
CA LEU A 523 -45.03 6.50 -37.57
C LEU A 523 -44.78 5.66 -38.85
N PHE A 524 -45.82 5.02 -39.39
CA PHE A 524 -45.81 4.21 -40.60
C PHE A 524 -47.11 4.38 -41.39
N GLN A 525 -47.11 3.99 -42.67
CA GLN A 525 -48.27 4.14 -43.55
C GLN A 525 -49.26 2.98 -43.37
N LEU A 526 -50.53 3.32 -43.09
CA LEU A 526 -51.64 2.38 -42.97
C LEU A 526 -52.41 2.32 -44.30
N GLN A 527 -52.74 1.11 -44.77
CA GLN A 527 -53.53 0.85 -45.98
C GLN A 527 -54.77 0.01 -45.61
N THR A 528 -55.67 0.58 -44.80
CA THR A 528 -56.88 -0.10 -44.30
C THR A 528 -58.11 0.78 -44.44
N TYR A 529 -59.29 0.15 -44.56
CA TYR A 529 -60.57 0.84 -44.83
C TYR A 529 -61.61 0.67 -43.69
N SER A 530 -61.35 -0.22 -42.71
CA SER A 530 -62.26 -0.51 -41.60
C SER A 530 -61.54 -0.42 -40.25
N GLU A 531 -62.26 0.00 -39.21
CA GLU A 531 -61.77 0.14 -37.84
C GLU A 531 -61.29 -1.20 -37.25
N GLU A 532 -62.00 -2.29 -37.52
CA GLU A 532 -61.61 -3.64 -37.07
C GLU A 532 -60.25 -4.06 -37.66
N GLN A 533 -59.97 -3.65 -38.92
CA GLN A 533 -58.71 -3.93 -39.59
C GLN A 533 -57.56 -3.11 -38.99
N ILE A 534 -57.83 -1.89 -38.53
CA ILE A 534 -56.86 -1.02 -37.86
C ILE A 534 -56.45 -1.65 -36.52
N ILE A 535 -57.41 -2.03 -35.68
CA ILE A 535 -57.13 -2.62 -34.35
C ILE A 535 -56.39 -3.96 -34.45
N SER A 536 -56.63 -4.72 -35.52
CA SER A 536 -55.98 -6.01 -35.76
C SER A 536 -54.49 -5.95 -36.14
N ASP A 537 -53.96 -4.78 -36.53
CA ASP A 537 -52.56 -4.65 -36.95
C ASP A 537 -51.62 -4.64 -35.72
N PRO A 538 -50.70 -5.61 -35.58
CA PRO A 538 -49.79 -5.69 -34.44
C PRO A 538 -48.85 -4.48 -34.35
N ARG A 539 -48.57 -3.79 -35.48
CA ARG A 539 -47.70 -2.60 -35.51
C ARG A 539 -48.30 -1.43 -34.74
N LEU A 540 -49.64 -1.31 -34.70
CA LEU A 540 -50.32 -0.27 -33.95
C LEU A 540 -50.19 -0.48 -32.43
N ARG A 541 -50.21 -1.73 -31.96
CA ARG A 541 -49.97 -2.05 -30.55
C ARG A 541 -48.54 -1.73 -30.11
N VAL A 542 -47.57 -2.07 -30.96
CA VAL A 542 -46.15 -1.77 -30.70
C VAL A 542 -45.90 -0.26 -30.77
N GLU A 543 -46.52 0.44 -31.71
CA GLU A 543 -46.39 1.88 -31.83
C GLU A 543 -47.00 2.63 -30.63
N ALA A 544 -48.18 2.20 -30.16
CA ALA A 544 -48.79 2.71 -28.94
C ALA A 544 -47.87 2.51 -27.72
N ALA A 545 -47.29 1.32 -27.56
CA ALA A 545 -46.34 1.03 -26.49
C ALA A 545 -45.06 1.91 -26.58
N LEU A 546 -44.57 2.17 -27.79
CA LEU A 546 -43.43 3.08 -28.02
C LEU A 546 -43.78 4.54 -27.73
N ARG A 547 -45.04 4.97 -27.92
CA ARG A 547 -45.50 6.31 -27.51
C ARG A 547 -45.66 6.42 -26.01
N GLU A 548 -46.25 5.43 -25.35
CA GLU A 548 -46.37 5.37 -23.88
C GLU A 548 -45.00 5.39 -23.21
N ALA A 549 -44.02 4.69 -23.78
CA ALA A 549 -42.63 4.71 -23.31
C ALA A 549 -41.85 5.98 -23.70
N GLY A 550 -42.44 6.92 -24.45
CA GLY A 550 -41.78 8.14 -24.92
C GLY A 550 -40.73 7.93 -26.02
N LEU A 551 -40.56 6.71 -26.53
CA LEU A 551 -39.51 6.31 -27.48
C LEU A 551 -39.88 6.53 -28.96
N HIS A 552 -41.08 7.05 -29.24
CA HIS A 552 -41.62 7.27 -30.60
C HIS A 552 -40.75 8.12 -31.56
N LYS A 553 -39.83 8.96 -31.07
CA LYS A 553 -38.90 9.77 -31.90
C LYS A 553 -37.50 9.16 -32.07
N THR A 554 -37.22 8.03 -31.42
CA THR A 554 -35.89 7.40 -31.45
C THR A 554 -35.63 6.65 -32.75
N LEU A 555 -34.36 6.45 -33.10
CA LEU A 555 -33.94 5.61 -34.25
C LEU A 555 -34.44 4.17 -34.10
N TYR A 556 -34.50 3.67 -32.86
CA TYR A 556 -34.99 2.35 -32.54
C TYR A 556 -36.44 2.11 -32.99
N ALA A 557 -37.34 3.08 -32.75
CA ALA A 557 -38.72 3.00 -33.20
C ALA A 557 -38.84 2.99 -34.75
N LYS A 558 -37.97 3.73 -35.44
CA LYS A 558 -37.92 3.75 -36.92
C LYS A 558 -37.40 2.44 -37.52
N GLU A 559 -36.54 1.71 -36.81
CA GLU A 559 -35.99 0.44 -37.29
C GLU A 559 -36.88 -0.78 -36.99
N ILE A 560 -37.63 -0.76 -35.88
CA ILE A 560 -38.44 -1.92 -35.47
C ILE A 560 -39.77 -2.00 -36.22
N LEU A 561 -40.48 -0.88 -36.38
CA LEU A 561 -41.82 -0.89 -36.97
C LEU A 561 -41.87 -1.45 -38.40
N PRO A 562 -40.87 -1.22 -39.28
CA PRO A 562 -40.82 -1.86 -40.61
C PRO A 562 -40.52 -3.36 -40.59
N LYS A 563 -39.89 -3.88 -39.53
CA LYS A 563 -39.53 -5.32 -39.41
C LYS A 563 -40.71 -6.19 -39.00
N ILE A 564 -41.80 -5.58 -38.51
CA ILE A 564 -43.01 -6.31 -38.12
C ILE A 564 -43.92 -6.44 -39.36
N PRO A 565 -44.27 -7.67 -39.79
CA PRO A 565 -45.11 -7.86 -40.96
C PRO A 565 -46.57 -7.42 -40.69
N PRO A 566 -47.25 -6.79 -41.67
CA PRO A 566 -48.69 -6.55 -41.57
C PRO A 566 -49.50 -7.86 -41.57
N PRO A 567 -50.74 -7.86 -41.03
CA PRO A 567 -51.60 -9.05 -40.98
C PRO A 567 -51.98 -9.59 -42.35
N LYS A 568 -51.98 -8.73 -43.38
CA LYS A 568 -52.01 -9.13 -44.79
C LYS A 568 -50.85 -8.46 -45.51
N LEU A 569 -50.00 -9.27 -46.14
CA LEU A 569 -48.94 -8.75 -47.01
C LEU A 569 -49.58 -8.04 -48.22
N PRO A 570 -49.01 -6.92 -48.69
CA PRO A 570 -49.42 -6.31 -49.95
C PRO A 570 -49.38 -7.34 -51.08
N ARG A 571 -50.34 -7.28 -52.00
CA ARG A 571 -50.32 -8.17 -53.17
C ARG A 571 -49.08 -7.85 -54.02
N ARG A 572 -48.49 -8.89 -54.63
CA ARG A 572 -47.20 -8.83 -55.37
C ARG A 572 -47.17 -7.81 -56.52
N ASP A 573 -48.34 -7.46 -57.06
CA ASP A 573 -48.54 -6.48 -58.13
C ASP A 573 -48.45 -5.01 -57.66
N MET A 574 -48.44 -4.75 -56.35
CA MET A 574 -48.31 -3.41 -55.77
C MET A 574 -46.91 -3.08 -55.21
N GLU A 575 -45.93 -3.99 -55.34
CA GLU A 575 -44.54 -3.71 -54.95
C GLU A 575 -43.86 -2.79 -55.98
N SER A 576 -43.69 -1.50 -55.66
CA SER A 576 -42.95 -0.57 -56.51
C SER A 576 -41.43 -0.83 -56.41
N THR A 577 -40.79 -1.18 -57.52
CA THR A 577 -39.32 -1.36 -57.62
C THR A 577 -38.53 -0.06 -57.57
N VAL A 578 -39.19 1.11 -57.49
CA VAL A 578 -38.58 2.44 -57.65
C VAL A 578 -37.69 2.87 -56.46
N PHE A 579 -37.78 2.23 -55.30
CA PHE A 579 -37.01 2.62 -54.10
C PHE A 579 -36.27 1.45 -53.42
N LYS A 580 -35.63 0.57 -54.21
CA LYS A 580 -34.58 -0.32 -53.69
C LYS A 580 -33.21 0.31 -54.02
N MET A 581 -32.59 0.95 -53.04
CA MET A 581 -31.13 1.15 -52.99
C MET A 581 -30.54 0.22 -51.95
#